data_AF-A0A9P9I6M5-F1
#
_entry.id   AF-A0A9P9I6M5-F1
#
_cell.length_a   1.000
_cell.length_b   1.000
_cell.length_c   1.000
_cell.angle_alpha   90.00
_cell.angle_beta   90.00
_cell.angle_gamma   90.00
#
_symmetry.space_group_name_H-M   'P 1'
#
loop_
_entity.id
_entity.type
_entity.pdbx_description
1 polymer ?
#
loop_
_entity_poly.entity_id
_entity_poly.type
_entity_poly.pdbx_seq_one_letter_code
_entity_poly.pdbx_strand_id
1 'polypeptide(L)'
;MEYSFLLASSYRFECILLRLMCPRWQSRDLTRSEWTKCRLRLAVFELDTIVGRMLANNALSEVPLSFTTCIPILLALHIETALDTAELDVTRSMSRISISQAMLVLKHMAEIPPIQQILPIFERVLARHNLTPCTTDALNSNALQRNPEPTTNKEVHDAPWYAGFFATGWQDLPDFDDFSFDDFTGFEFVDN
;
A
#
# COMPACT_ATOMS: atom_id res chain seq x y z
N MET A 1 7.27 14.19 -15.87
CA MET A 1 6.42 14.21 -14.65
C MET A 1 5.01 13.71 -14.97
N GLU A 2 4.39 14.19 -16.04
CA GLU A 2 3.02 13.79 -16.47
C GLU A 2 2.81 12.27 -16.62
N TYR A 3 3.77 11.55 -17.23
CA TYR A 3 3.71 10.09 -17.34
C TYR A 3 3.58 9.38 -15.98
N SER A 4 4.24 9.91 -14.94
CA SER A 4 4.19 9.34 -13.59
C SER A 4 2.82 9.51 -12.94
N PHE A 5 2.08 10.58 -13.26
CA PHE A 5 0.72 10.79 -12.75
C PHE A 5 -0.28 9.84 -13.39
N LEU A 6 -0.16 9.62 -14.70
CA LEU A 6 -0.98 8.64 -15.41
C LEU A 6 -0.72 7.24 -14.87
N LEU A 7 0.55 6.85 -14.73
CA LEU A 7 0.93 5.54 -14.22
C LEU A 7 0.46 5.33 -12.77
N ALA A 8 0.60 6.33 -11.90
CA ALA A 8 0.07 6.28 -10.54
C ALA A 8 -1.45 6.13 -10.51
N SER A 9 -2.15 6.80 -11.42
CA SER A 9 -3.61 6.67 -11.53
C SER A 9 -4.00 5.25 -11.95
N SER A 10 -3.31 4.66 -12.92
CA SER A 10 -3.53 3.27 -13.34
C SER A 10 -3.34 2.29 -12.18
N TYR A 11 -2.23 2.38 -11.44
CA TYR A 11 -1.99 1.50 -10.30
C TYR A 11 -2.95 1.75 -9.15
N ARG A 12 -3.41 2.99 -8.94
CA ARG A 12 -4.48 3.29 -7.98
C ARG A 12 -5.76 2.54 -8.34
N PHE A 13 -6.19 2.60 -9.60
CA PHE A 13 -7.40 1.89 -10.04
C PHE A 13 -7.24 0.38 -9.91
N GLU A 14 -6.08 -0.15 -10.31
CA GLU A 14 -5.77 -1.56 -10.16
C GLU A 14 -5.81 -2.00 -8.69
N CYS A 15 -5.24 -1.22 -7.76
CA CYS A 15 -5.31 -1.51 -6.34
C CYS A 15 -6.76 -1.56 -5.83
N ILE A 16 -7.59 -0.58 -6.22
CA ILE A 16 -9.01 -0.53 -5.81
C ILE A 16 -9.74 -1.76 -6.34
N LEU A 17 -9.57 -2.08 -7.62
CA LEU A 17 -10.22 -3.23 -8.25
C LEU A 17 -9.82 -4.53 -7.55
N LEU A 18 -8.51 -4.77 -7.40
CA LEU A 18 -8.00 -6.01 -6.80
C LEU A 18 -8.41 -6.14 -5.33
N ARG A 19 -8.41 -5.05 -4.55
CA ARG A 19 -8.91 -5.05 -3.16
C ARG A 19 -10.37 -5.52 -3.09
N LEU A 20 -11.22 -5.11 -4.03
CA LEU A 20 -12.62 -5.52 -4.08
C LEU A 20 -12.80 -6.95 -4.58
N MET A 21 -11.89 -7.43 -5.42
CA MET A 21 -11.88 -8.80 -5.93
C MET A 21 -11.43 -9.84 -4.91
N CYS A 22 -10.46 -9.50 -4.05
CA CYS A 22 -9.87 -10.42 -3.08
C CYS A 22 -10.92 -11.18 -2.24
N PRO A 23 -11.90 -10.52 -1.58
CA PRO A 23 -12.92 -11.22 -0.80
C PRO A 23 -13.83 -12.13 -1.64
N ARG A 24 -14.13 -11.71 -2.89
CA ARG A 24 -14.99 -12.50 -3.80
C ARG A 24 -14.31 -13.81 -4.18
N TRP A 25 -13.03 -13.77 -4.54
CA TRP A 25 -12.29 -14.97 -4.93
C TRP A 25 -11.95 -15.88 -3.75
N GLN A 26 -11.74 -15.33 -2.55
CA GLN A 26 -11.46 -16.13 -1.36
C GLN A 26 -12.53 -17.21 -1.09
N SER A 27 -13.80 -16.93 -1.46
CA SER A 27 -14.92 -17.87 -1.31
C SER A 27 -15.11 -18.82 -2.51
N ARG A 28 -14.59 -18.47 -3.69
CA ARG A 28 -14.88 -19.16 -4.96
C ARG A 28 -13.72 -19.99 -5.49
N ASP A 29 -12.51 -19.45 -5.46
CA ASP A 29 -11.32 -20.04 -6.06
C ASP A 29 -10.05 -19.56 -5.32
N LEU A 30 -9.42 -20.49 -4.60
CA LEU A 30 -8.23 -20.22 -3.81
C LEU A 30 -7.04 -19.80 -4.68
N THR A 31 -6.88 -20.38 -5.87
CA THR A 31 -5.78 -20.07 -6.79
C THR A 31 -5.93 -18.65 -7.31
N ARG A 32 -7.15 -18.26 -7.74
CA ARG A 32 -7.44 -16.88 -8.16
C ARG A 32 -7.34 -15.89 -7.01
N SER A 33 -7.72 -16.29 -5.80
CA SER A 33 -7.57 -15.48 -4.60
C SER A 33 -6.09 -15.15 -4.34
N GLU A 34 -5.21 -16.16 -4.32
CA GLU A 34 -3.78 -15.95 -4.12
C GLU A 34 -3.14 -15.12 -5.25
N TRP A 35 -3.54 -15.37 -6.50
CA TRP A 35 -3.11 -14.54 -7.62
C TRP A 35 -3.53 -13.07 -7.45
N THR A 36 -4.79 -12.82 -7.07
CA THR A 36 -5.33 -11.46 -6.89
C THR A 36 -4.60 -10.74 -5.76
N LYS A 37 -4.34 -11.43 -4.64
CA LYS A 37 -3.54 -10.89 -3.52
C LYS A 37 -2.12 -10.57 -3.95
N CYS A 38 -1.46 -11.48 -4.66
CA CYS A 38 -0.12 -11.25 -5.19
C CYS A 38 -0.08 -10.03 -6.12
N ARG A 39 -1.05 -9.92 -7.04
CA ARG A 39 -1.16 -8.78 -7.95
C ARG A 39 -1.43 -7.48 -7.20
N LEU A 40 -2.26 -7.51 -6.16
CA LEU A 40 -2.52 -6.35 -5.31
C LEU A 40 -1.24 -5.86 -4.63
N ARG A 41 -0.43 -6.77 -4.06
CA ARG A 41 0.85 -6.41 -3.44
C ARG A 41 1.81 -5.77 -4.44
N LEU A 42 1.85 -6.27 -5.68
CA LEU A 42 2.67 -5.68 -6.75
C LEU A 42 2.18 -4.28 -7.14
N ALA A 43 0.87 -4.09 -7.31
CA ALA A 43 0.30 -2.79 -7.65
C ALA A 43 0.54 -1.76 -6.53
N VAL A 44 0.43 -2.17 -5.26
CA VAL A 44 0.77 -1.34 -4.10
C VAL A 44 2.24 -0.96 -4.12
N PHE A 45 3.14 -1.90 -4.37
CA PHE A 45 4.59 -1.65 -4.44
C PHE A 45 4.96 -0.65 -5.55
N GLU A 46 4.37 -0.80 -6.73
CA GLU A 46 4.60 0.11 -7.85
C GLU A 46 4.09 1.53 -7.54
N LEU A 47 2.91 1.63 -6.92
CA LEU A 47 2.34 2.90 -6.51
C LEU A 47 3.18 3.57 -5.41
N ASP A 48 3.62 2.82 -4.39
CA ASP A 48 4.56 3.28 -3.36
C ASP A 48 5.86 3.79 -3.98
N THR A 49 6.39 3.07 -4.97
CA THR A 49 7.63 3.45 -5.67
C THR A 49 7.46 4.77 -6.43
N ILE A 50 6.32 4.99 -7.08
CA ILE A 50 6.04 6.26 -7.76
C ILE A 50 5.93 7.40 -6.74
N VAL A 51 5.19 7.19 -5.65
CA VAL A 51 5.05 8.16 -4.56
C VAL A 51 6.40 8.50 -3.93
N GLY A 52 7.21 7.48 -3.61
CA GLY A 52 8.55 7.64 -3.05
C GLY A 52 9.48 8.44 -3.96
N ARG A 53 9.41 8.22 -5.28
CA ARG A 53 10.17 9.02 -6.25
C ARG A 53 9.69 10.47 -6.31
N MET A 54 8.40 10.73 -6.20
CA MET A 54 7.88 12.10 -6.17
C MET A 54 8.29 12.84 -4.89
N LEU A 55 8.29 12.14 -3.77
CA LEU A 55 8.80 12.64 -2.49
C LEU A 55 10.29 12.99 -2.56
N ALA A 56 11.12 12.07 -3.05
CA ALA A 56 12.56 12.28 -3.15
C ALA A 56 12.93 13.49 -4.05
N ASN A 57 12.10 13.79 -5.04
CA ASN A 57 12.28 14.92 -5.94
C ASN A 57 11.61 16.22 -5.45
N ASN A 58 11.05 16.26 -4.23
CA ASN A 58 10.26 17.36 -3.69
C ASN A 58 9.11 17.83 -4.61
N ALA A 59 8.58 16.93 -5.46
CA ALA A 59 7.57 17.26 -6.45
C ALA A 59 6.15 17.32 -5.87
N LEU A 60 5.97 16.99 -4.58
CA LEU A 60 4.66 16.88 -3.93
C LEU A 60 3.89 18.20 -3.83
N SER A 61 4.54 19.36 -3.88
CA SER A 61 3.86 20.65 -3.90
C SER A 61 3.21 20.97 -5.25
N GLU A 62 3.63 20.30 -6.32
CA GLU A 62 3.22 20.57 -7.71
C GLU A 62 2.36 19.44 -8.30
N VAL A 63 2.02 18.42 -7.51
CA VAL A 63 1.23 17.29 -8.01
C VAL A 63 -0.24 17.68 -8.20
N PRO A 64 -0.90 17.15 -9.25
CA PRO A 64 -2.33 17.34 -9.41
C PRO A 64 -3.09 16.71 -8.24
N LEU A 65 -4.24 17.30 -7.89
CA LEU A 65 -5.09 16.83 -6.80
C LEU A 65 -5.46 15.33 -6.96
N SER A 66 -5.62 14.85 -8.19
CA SER A 66 -5.88 13.43 -8.48
C SER A 66 -4.78 12.51 -7.93
N PHE A 67 -3.52 12.93 -7.96
CA PHE A 67 -2.40 12.17 -7.40
C PHE A 67 -2.42 12.15 -5.87
N THR A 68 -2.80 13.27 -5.23
CA THR A 68 -2.82 13.36 -3.76
C THR A 68 -3.72 12.29 -3.12
N THR A 69 -4.76 11.86 -3.83
CA THR A 69 -5.67 10.80 -3.38
C THR A 69 -5.08 9.39 -3.44
N CYS A 70 -3.91 9.19 -4.06
CA CYS A 70 -3.18 7.92 -4.00
C CYS A 70 -2.64 7.62 -2.59
N ILE A 71 -2.24 8.66 -1.84
CA ILE A 71 -1.61 8.48 -0.52
C ILE A 71 -2.59 7.92 0.52
N PRO A 72 -3.83 8.46 0.66
CA PRO A 72 -4.85 7.83 1.51
C PRO A 72 -5.15 6.36 1.15
N ILE A 73 -5.13 6.02 -0.14
CA ILE A 73 -5.42 4.65 -0.61
C ILE A 73 -4.28 3.70 -0.20
N LEU A 74 -3.03 4.10 -0.44
CA LEU A 74 -1.87 3.35 0.02
C LEU A 74 -1.88 3.15 1.52
N LEU A 75 -2.17 4.21 2.28
CA LEU A 75 -2.25 4.13 3.74
C LEU A 75 -3.33 3.12 4.18
N ALA A 76 -4.51 3.15 3.57
CA ALA A 76 -5.56 2.19 3.88
C ALA A 76 -5.12 0.74 3.58
N LEU A 77 -4.50 0.48 2.44
CA LEU A 77 -4.02 -0.85 2.02
C LEU A 77 -2.92 -1.38 2.94
N HIS A 78 -1.99 -0.52 3.36
CA HIS A 78 -0.96 -0.91 4.33
C HIS A 78 -1.54 -1.17 5.72
N ILE A 79 -2.57 -0.42 6.15
CA ILE A 79 -3.28 -0.71 7.41
C ILE A 79 -3.94 -2.09 7.34
N GLU A 80 -4.64 -2.40 6.25
CA GLU A 80 -5.25 -3.73 6.05
C GLU A 80 -4.19 -4.83 6.09
N THR A 81 -3.08 -4.65 5.39
CA THR A 81 -1.98 -5.63 5.35
C THR A 81 -1.33 -5.81 6.72
N ALA A 82 -1.15 -4.74 7.49
CA ALA A 82 -0.59 -4.80 8.84
C ALA A 82 -1.52 -5.48 9.86
N LEU A 83 -2.84 -5.49 9.59
CA LEU A 83 -3.86 -6.11 10.43
C LEU A 83 -4.19 -7.56 10.04
N ASP A 84 -3.91 -7.95 8.80
CA ASP A 84 -4.18 -9.31 8.34
C ASP A 84 -3.25 -10.32 9.05
N THR A 85 -3.84 -11.25 9.79
CA THR A 85 -3.09 -12.30 10.50
C THR A 85 -2.63 -13.43 9.58
N ALA A 86 -3.16 -13.52 8.36
CA ALA A 86 -2.73 -14.49 7.37
C ALA A 86 -1.48 -14.04 6.60
N GLU A 87 -1.10 -12.77 6.71
CA GLU A 87 0.08 -12.21 6.07
C GLU A 87 1.38 -12.57 6.81
N LEU A 88 2.47 -12.67 6.05
CA LEU A 88 3.80 -12.94 6.59
C LEU A 88 4.28 -11.82 7.50
N ASP A 89 4.98 -12.15 8.59
CA ASP A 89 5.54 -11.19 9.55
C ASP A 89 6.36 -10.07 8.90
N VAL A 90 7.14 -10.43 7.87
CA VAL A 90 7.95 -9.49 7.10
C VAL A 90 7.07 -8.49 6.36
N THR A 91 6.03 -8.96 5.66
CA THR A 91 5.07 -8.10 4.93
C THR A 91 4.37 -7.16 5.89
N ARG A 92 3.90 -7.66 7.03
CA ARG A 92 3.25 -6.84 8.07
C ARG A 92 4.20 -5.77 8.64
N SER A 93 5.46 -6.13 8.82
CA SER A 93 6.50 -5.20 9.31
C SER A 93 6.80 -4.11 8.27
N MET A 94 6.91 -4.47 6.98
CA MET A 94 7.07 -3.52 5.90
C MET A 94 5.87 -2.56 5.81
N SER A 95 4.64 -3.06 5.91
CA SER A 95 3.45 -2.22 5.91
C SER A 95 3.42 -1.23 7.07
N ARG A 96 3.90 -1.60 8.27
CA ARG A 96 4.02 -0.65 9.40
C ARG A 96 4.99 0.49 9.13
N ILE A 97 6.09 0.21 8.41
CA ILE A 97 7.03 1.24 7.97
C ILE A 97 6.35 2.15 6.94
N SER A 98 5.68 1.57 5.94
CA SER A 98 4.95 2.32 4.91
C SER A 98 3.81 3.16 5.48
N ILE A 99 3.11 2.69 6.53
CA ILE A 99 2.11 3.48 7.28
C ILE A 99 2.75 4.74 7.85
N SER A 100 3.90 4.60 8.50
CA SER A 100 4.60 5.73 9.13
C SER A 100 5.03 6.76 8.08
N GLN A 101 5.54 6.29 6.94
CA GLN A 101 5.91 7.13 5.81
C GLN A 101 4.68 7.83 5.21
N ALA A 102 3.62 7.10 4.86
CA ALA A 102 2.40 7.66 4.29
C ALA A 102 1.74 8.68 5.23
N MET A 103 1.75 8.45 6.54
CA MET A 103 1.26 9.41 7.53
C MET A 103 2.08 10.70 7.55
N LEU A 104 3.41 10.63 7.45
CA LEU A 104 4.26 11.81 7.38
C LEU A 104 3.94 12.63 6.11
N VAL A 105 3.73 11.92 5.00
CA VAL A 105 3.40 12.50 3.70
C VAL A 105 2.04 13.20 3.73
N LEU A 106 1.02 12.58 4.33
CA LEU A 106 -0.29 13.21 4.53
C LEU A 106 -0.21 14.46 5.42
N LYS A 107 0.59 14.42 6.50
CA LYS A 107 0.81 15.58 7.37
C LYS A 107 1.50 16.72 6.64
N HIS A 108 2.46 16.42 5.76
CA HIS A 108 3.09 17.42 4.91
C HIS A 108 2.10 18.06 3.93
N MET A 109 1.13 17.29 3.43
CA MET A 109 0.07 17.77 2.52
C MET A 109 -1.20 18.26 3.25
N ALA A 110 -1.14 18.52 4.56
CA ALA A 110 -2.31 18.89 5.35
C ALA A 110 -2.95 20.23 4.94
N GLU A 111 -2.25 21.06 4.17
CA GLU A 111 -2.79 22.31 3.60
C GLU A 111 -3.84 22.06 2.51
N ILE A 112 -3.86 20.86 1.93
CA ILE A 112 -4.81 20.46 0.90
C ILE A 112 -6.15 20.08 1.57
N PRO A 113 -7.27 20.79 1.30
CA PRO A 113 -8.49 20.65 2.11
C PRO A 113 -9.05 19.20 2.20
N PRO A 114 -9.08 18.40 1.11
CA PRO A 114 -9.46 16.99 1.21
C PRO A 114 -8.57 16.15 2.14
N ILE A 115 -7.26 16.44 2.18
CA ILE A 115 -6.30 15.72 3.03
C ILE A 115 -6.49 16.12 4.50
N GLN A 116 -6.72 17.40 4.76
CA GLN A 116 -7.00 17.91 6.09
C GLN A 116 -8.21 17.20 6.74
N GLN A 117 -9.24 16.91 5.93
CA GLN A 117 -10.46 16.25 6.40
C GLN A 117 -10.25 14.76 6.71
N ILE A 118 -9.42 14.05 5.94
CA ILE A 118 -9.23 12.59 6.09
C ILE A 118 -8.15 12.23 7.11
N LEU A 119 -7.18 13.10 7.34
CA LEU A 119 -6.09 12.89 8.30
C LEU A 119 -6.56 12.44 9.70
N PRO A 120 -7.53 13.10 10.37
CA PRO A 120 -7.99 12.68 11.70
C PRO A 120 -8.67 11.30 11.70
N ILE A 121 -9.21 10.86 10.57
CA ILE A 121 -9.82 9.54 10.44
C ILE A 121 -8.71 8.48 10.52
N PHE A 122 -7.62 8.66 9.77
CA PHE A 122 -6.48 7.75 9.81
C PHE A 122 -5.79 7.74 11.17
N GLU A 123 -5.61 8.90 11.81
CA GLU A 123 -5.03 8.95 13.16
C GLU A 123 -5.87 8.16 14.16
N ARG A 124 -7.19 8.27 14.10
CA ARG A 124 -8.10 7.50 14.96
C ARG A 124 -8.02 5.99 14.68
N VAL A 125 -7.96 5.59 13.41
CA VAL A 125 -7.80 4.17 13.03
C VAL A 125 -6.48 3.63 13.56
N LEU A 126 -5.37 4.34 13.36
CA LEU A 126 -4.05 3.91 13.83
C LEU A 126 -3.98 3.81 15.36
N ALA A 127 -4.57 4.77 16.08
CA ALA A 127 -4.66 4.74 17.53
C ALA A 127 -5.47 3.53 18.05
N ARG A 128 -6.60 3.22 17.41
CA ARG A 128 -7.44 2.07 17.77
C ARG A 128 -6.71 0.73 17.60
N HIS A 129 -5.85 0.64 16.60
CA HIS A 129 -5.19 -0.60 16.21
C HIS A 129 -3.75 -0.74 16.73
N ASN A 130 -3.28 0.19 17.60
CA ASN A 130 -1.89 0.24 18.08
C ASN A 130 -0.85 0.22 16.94
N LEU A 131 -1.20 0.87 15.83
CA LEU A 131 -0.34 1.02 14.64
C LEU A 131 0.31 2.41 14.61
N THR A 132 0.22 3.17 15.71
CA THR A 132 0.82 4.50 15.81
C THR A 132 2.31 4.44 15.50
N PRO A 133 2.80 5.31 14.60
CA PRO A 133 4.23 5.48 14.41
C PRO A 133 4.82 5.82 15.77
N CYS A 134 5.88 5.11 16.17
CA CYS A 134 6.64 5.46 17.34
C CYS A 134 7.19 6.87 17.12
N THR A 135 6.56 7.88 17.74
CA THR A 135 7.14 9.21 17.83
C THR A 135 8.34 9.07 18.75
N THR A 136 9.54 9.14 18.16
CA THR A 136 10.83 9.10 18.83
C THR A 136 11.07 10.38 19.64
N ASP A 137 10.21 10.67 20.61
CA ASP A 137 10.38 11.76 21.58
C ASP A 137 10.71 11.22 22.99
N ALA A 138 11.00 9.92 23.12
CA ALA A 138 11.27 9.27 24.41
C ALA A 138 12.55 8.41 24.43
N LEU A 139 13.60 8.78 23.68
CA LEU A 139 14.89 8.11 23.80
C LEU A 139 16.08 9.08 23.76
N ASN A 140 15.97 10.15 24.54
CA ASN A 140 17.14 10.84 25.07
C ASN A 140 17.19 10.60 26.58
N SER A 141 17.77 9.48 26.99
CA SER A 141 18.56 9.35 28.22
C SER A 141 19.20 7.96 28.31
N ASN A 142 20.53 7.95 28.14
CA ASN A 142 21.49 7.05 28.77
C ASN A 142 21.68 5.66 28.13
N ALA A 143 22.72 5.48 27.32
CA ALA A 143 24.07 5.15 27.80
C ALA A 143 24.95 4.63 26.66
N LEU A 144 26.13 5.25 26.52
CA LEU A 144 27.30 4.71 25.81
C LEU A 144 27.62 3.29 26.32
N GLN A 145 27.84 2.32 25.41
CA GLN A 145 29.12 1.60 25.37
C GLN A 145 29.34 0.83 24.06
N ARG A 146 30.61 0.73 23.71
CA ARG A 146 31.21 0.44 22.41
C ARG A 146 31.94 -0.91 22.44
N ASN A 147 31.83 -1.67 21.33
CA ASN A 147 32.73 -2.71 20.75
C ASN A 147 32.82 -4.12 21.39
N PRO A 148 33.34 -5.14 20.66
CA PRO A 148 33.09 -5.54 19.26
C PRO A 148 32.86 -7.08 19.08
N GLU A 149 32.55 -7.50 17.83
CA GLU A 149 32.34 -8.83 17.19
C GLU A 149 33.34 -10.00 17.53
N PRO A 150 33.14 -11.31 17.15
CA PRO A 150 32.80 -11.77 15.78
C PRO A 150 32.01 -13.11 15.53
N THR A 151 31.52 -13.23 14.28
CA THR A 151 31.37 -14.42 13.38
C THR A 151 30.40 -15.59 13.70
N THR A 152 29.51 -15.93 12.75
CA THR A 152 29.59 -17.17 11.91
C THR A 152 28.42 -17.28 10.91
N ASN A 153 28.80 -17.40 9.64
CA ASN A 153 28.14 -17.83 8.40
C ASN A 153 26.84 -18.66 8.50
N LYS A 154 25.83 -18.30 7.68
CA LYS A 154 25.04 -19.25 6.87
C LYS A 154 24.62 -18.62 5.53
N GLU A 155 24.79 -19.41 4.48
CA GLU A 155 24.57 -19.13 3.06
C GLU A 155 23.13 -18.66 2.78
N VAL A 156 23.01 -17.58 2.01
CA VAL A 156 21.75 -17.12 1.41
C VAL A 156 21.72 -17.64 -0.02
N HIS A 157 20.81 -18.58 -0.29
CA HIS A 157 20.42 -18.92 -1.64
C HIS A 157 19.58 -17.77 -2.21
N ASP A 158 20.22 -16.89 -2.98
CA ASP A 158 19.56 -15.90 -3.81
C ASP A 158 18.79 -16.60 -4.94
N ALA A 159 17.47 -16.68 -4.79
CA ALA A 159 16.55 -16.91 -5.90
C ALA A 159 15.78 -15.59 -6.14
N PRO A 160 15.98 -14.90 -7.28
CA PRO A 160 15.31 -13.63 -7.54
C PRO A 160 13.82 -13.86 -7.77
N TRP A 161 12.97 -13.30 -6.90
CA TRP A 161 11.50 -13.41 -6.94
C TRP A 161 10.84 -12.72 -8.16
N TYR A 162 11.66 -12.26 -9.11
CA TYR A 162 11.25 -11.46 -10.26
C TYR A 162 11.36 -12.21 -11.60
N ALA A 163 12.07 -13.35 -11.66
CA ALA A 163 12.45 -13.96 -12.93
C ALA A 163 11.34 -14.79 -13.62
N GLY A 164 10.22 -15.10 -12.95
CA GLY A 164 9.17 -15.97 -13.49
C GLY A 164 7.93 -15.28 -14.07
N PHE A 165 7.71 -13.99 -13.79
CA PHE A 165 6.36 -13.42 -13.91
C PHE A 165 6.01 -12.73 -15.24
N PHE A 166 7.00 -12.28 -16.02
CA PHE A 166 6.71 -11.59 -17.29
C PHE A 166 6.37 -12.53 -18.45
N ALA A 167 6.54 -13.85 -18.30
CA ALA A 167 6.40 -14.80 -19.40
C ALA A 167 4.94 -15.25 -19.68
N THR A 168 3.99 -15.07 -18.75
CA THR A 168 2.63 -15.63 -18.88
C THR A 168 1.49 -14.65 -18.53
N GLY A 169 1.81 -13.39 -18.19
CA GLY A 169 0.94 -12.51 -17.40
C GLY A 169 -0.38 -11.99 -18.00
N TRP A 170 -0.76 -12.34 -19.23
CA TRP A 170 -2.02 -11.85 -19.83
C TRP A 170 -2.73 -12.83 -20.79
N GLN A 171 -2.10 -13.93 -21.17
CA GLN A 171 -2.61 -14.79 -22.26
C GLN A 171 -3.49 -15.95 -21.79
N ASP A 172 -3.44 -16.32 -20.50
CA ASP A 172 -4.18 -17.48 -19.95
C ASP A 172 -5.40 -17.07 -19.10
N LEU A 173 -5.97 -15.87 -19.29
CA LEU A 173 -7.23 -15.50 -18.66
C LEU A 173 -8.41 -16.09 -19.46
N PRO A 174 -9.17 -17.08 -18.95
CA PRO A 174 -10.48 -17.38 -19.49
C PRO A 174 -11.40 -16.17 -19.23
N ASP A 175 -11.91 -15.61 -20.33
CA ASP A 175 -12.88 -14.54 -20.50
C ASP A 175 -13.20 -13.67 -19.27
N PHE A 176 -12.76 -12.42 -19.35
CA PHE A 176 -13.12 -11.30 -18.46
C PHE A 176 -14.61 -10.91 -18.53
N ASP A 177 -15.44 -11.69 -19.24
CA ASP A 177 -16.85 -11.39 -19.55
C ASP A 177 -17.79 -11.47 -18.34
N ASP A 178 -17.37 -12.09 -17.23
CA ASP A 178 -18.22 -12.23 -16.04
C ASP A 178 -18.08 -11.03 -15.06
N PHE A 179 -17.33 -9.99 -15.44
CA PHE A 179 -17.18 -8.74 -14.68
C PHE A 179 -18.30 -7.74 -15.01
N SER A 180 -19.53 -8.01 -14.55
CA SER A 180 -20.59 -6.99 -14.63
C SER A 180 -20.32 -5.84 -13.65
N PHE A 181 -20.17 -4.62 -14.18
CA PHE A 181 -20.03 -3.38 -13.42
C PHE A 181 -21.28 -3.02 -12.60
N ASP A 182 -22.41 -3.71 -12.78
CA ASP A 182 -23.64 -3.47 -12.00
C ASP A 182 -23.40 -3.62 -10.50
N ASP A 183 -22.51 -4.52 -10.09
CA ASP A 183 -22.24 -4.81 -8.67
C ASP A 183 -21.43 -3.70 -7.96
N PHE A 184 -21.03 -2.63 -8.67
CA PHE A 184 -20.41 -1.42 -8.11
C PHE A 184 -21.41 -0.29 -7.81
N THR A 185 -22.65 -0.41 -8.30
CA THR A 185 -23.66 0.68 -8.24
C THR A 185 -24.54 0.65 -6.99
N GLY A 186 -24.21 -0.18 -6.00
CA GLY A 186 -24.91 -0.28 -4.70
C GLY A 186 -24.81 0.95 -3.78
N PHE A 187 -24.55 2.15 -4.32
CA PHE A 187 -24.87 3.41 -3.67
C PHE A 187 -26.32 3.76 -4.02
N GLU A 188 -27.27 3.28 -3.24
CA GLU A 188 -28.58 3.94 -3.14
C GLU A 188 -28.34 5.36 -2.63
N PHE A 189 -28.21 6.31 -3.56
CA PHE A 189 -28.53 7.70 -3.26
C PHE A 189 -30.03 7.72 -2.98
N VAL A 190 -30.38 7.66 -1.69
CA VAL A 190 -31.72 8.03 -1.25
C VAL A 190 -31.84 9.53 -1.46
N ASP A 191 -32.38 9.90 -2.62
CA ASP A 191 -32.92 11.22 -2.90
C ASP A 191 -34.15 11.48 -2.00
N ASN A 192 -34.12 12.66 -1.36
CA ASN A 192 -35.21 13.44 -0.73
C ASN A 192 -36.59 12.79 -0.47
#